data_AF-A0A2G6WN33-F1
#
_entry.id   AF-A0A2G6WN33-F1
#
_cell.length_a   1.000
_cell.length_b   1.000
_cell.length_c   1.000
_cell.angle_alpha   90.00
_cell.angle_beta   90.00
_cell.angle_gamma   90.00
#
_symmetry.space_group_name_H-M   'P 1'
#
loop_
_entity.id
_entity.type
_entity.pdbx_description
1 polymer ?
#
loop_
_entity_poly.entity_id
_entity_poly.type
_entity_poly.pdbx_seq_one_letter_code
_entity_poly.pdbx_strand_id
1 'polypeptide(L)'
;MPLTPKIQELLSKKYNPNVTIFGNYDSSKSASILDHDNGTTFIISDNSLFSFKDQHRNHWLTLIQSFYLNGKHYTPKLGEMHILNDGIKYNFTTKEEILEMAIEYFEKHKHNIE
;
A
#
# COMPACT_ATOMS: atom_id res chain seq x y z
N MET A 1 -14.23 -6.42 -10.35
CA MET A 1 -13.27 -5.99 -11.39
C MET A 1 -11.93 -6.65 -11.09
N PRO A 2 -11.18 -7.16 -12.07
CA PRO A 2 -9.83 -7.70 -11.83
C PRO A 2 -8.92 -6.64 -11.18
N LEU A 3 -7.88 -7.08 -10.45
CA LEU A 3 -6.97 -6.17 -9.73
C LEU A 3 -6.26 -5.19 -10.67
N THR A 4 -5.77 -5.67 -11.82
CA THR A 4 -4.98 -4.86 -12.77
C THR A 4 -5.72 -3.62 -13.28
N PRO A 5 -6.97 -3.70 -13.77
CA PRO A 5 -7.75 -2.51 -14.11
C PRO A 5 -7.91 -1.50 -12.97
N LYS A 6 -8.19 -1.95 -11.75
CA LYS A 6 -8.33 -1.06 -10.57
C LYS A 6 -7.01 -0.33 -10.29
N ILE A 7 -5.87 -1.03 -10.39
CA ILE A 7 -4.53 -0.45 -10.22
C ILE A 7 -4.23 0.59 -11.30
N GLN A 8 -4.47 0.24 -12.57
CA GLN A 8 -4.25 1.14 -13.70
C GLN A 8 -5.11 2.40 -13.57
N GLU A 9 -6.38 2.24 -13.18
CA GLU A 9 -7.27 3.36 -12.94
C GLU A 9 -6.70 4.27 -11.85
N LEU A 10 -6.31 3.70 -10.69
CA LEU A 10 -5.73 4.45 -9.58
C LEU A 10 -4.45 5.22 -10.00
N LEU A 11 -3.56 4.59 -10.77
CA LEU A 11 -2.29 5.21 -11.18
C LEU A 11 -2.44 6.23 -12.32
N SER A 12 -3.56 6.20 -13.05
CA SER A 12 -3.84 7.14 -14.14
C SER A 12 -4.37 8.50 -13.68
N LYS A 13 -4.77 8.62 -12.40
CA LYS A 13 -5.43 9.82 -11.88
C LYS A 13 -4.44 10.94 -11.63
N LYS A 14 -4.93 12.17 -11.73
CA LYS A 14 -4.23 13.37 -11.26
C LYS A 14 -4.59 13.61 -9.80
N TYR A 15 -3.58 13.61 -8.94
CA TYR A 15 -3.72 13.89 -7.52
C TYR A 15 -3.27 15.30 -7.18
N ASN A 16 -3.59 15.75 -5.96
CA ASN A 16 -3.10 17.02 -5.44
C ASN A 16 -1.56 17.09 -5.47
N PRO A 17 -0.95 18.28 -5.52
CA PRO A 17 0.50 18.44 -5.67
C PRO A 17 1.35 17.74 -4.60
N ASN A 18 0.81 17.53 -3.40
CA ASN A 18 1.44 16.80 -2.29
C ASN A 18 1.40 15.27 -2.47
N VAL A 19 0.77 14.76 -3.53
CA VAL A 19 0.71 13.32 -3.82
C VAL A 19 1.54 13.02 -5.06
N THR A 20 2.54 12.15 -4.91
CA THR A 20 3.44 11.74 -6.00
C THR A 20 3.26 10.27 -6.33
N ILE A 21 3.19 9.96 -7.62
CA ILE A 21 3.25 8.60 -8.13
C ILE A 21 4.69 8.32 -8.60
N PHE A 22 5.27 7.21 -8.16
CA PHE A 22 6.57 6.74 -8.62
C PHE A 22 6.43 5.40 -9.35
N GLY A 23 7.26 5.20 -10.38
CA GLY A 23 7.27 3.98 -11.18
C GLY A 23 6.16 3.92 -12.23
N ASN A 24 6.06 2.78 -12.91
CA ASN A 24 5.07 2.55 -13.94
C ASN A 24 4.67 1.07 -13.91
N TYR A 25 3.45 0.80 -13.45
CA TYR A 25 2.98 -0.57 -13.28
C TYR A 25 2.88 -1.35 -14.59
N ASP A 26 2.63 -0.70 -15.72
CA ASP A 26 2.50 -1.40 -17.00
C ASP A 26 3.85 -1.97 -17.45
N SER A 27 4.94 -1.21 -17.29
CA SER A 27 6.28 -1.58 -17.76
C SER A 27 7.12 -2.30 -16.71
N SER A 28 7.17 -1.81 -15.46
CA SER A 28 8.04 -2.38 -14.41
C SER A 28 7.31 -3.34 -13.48
N LYS A 29 5.99 -3.51 -13.64
CA LYS A 29 5.14 -4.29 -12.73
C LYS A 29 5.27 -3.82 -11.28
N SER A 30 5.61 -2.55 -11.10
CA SER A 30 5.81 -1.91 -9.81
C SER A 30 5.47 -0.43 -9.88
N ALA A 31 4.87 0.09 -8.82
CA ALA A 31 4.59 1.50 -8.65
C ALA A 31 4.39 1.82 -7.16
N SER A 32 4.44 3.10 -6.82
CA SER A 32 4.00 3.58 -5.52
C SER A 32 3.28 4.92 -5.64
N ILE A 33 2.41 5.20 -4.67
CA ILE A 33 1.77 6.49 -4.49
C ILE A 33 2.10 6.96 -3.08
N LEU A 34 2.63 8.17 -2.96
CA LEU A 34 3.04 8.78 -1.70
C LEU A 34 2.30 10.10 -1.51
N ASP A 35 1.56 10.22 -0.42
CA ASP A 35 1.08 11.49 0.10
C ASP A 35 2.11 12.03 1.12
N HIS A 36 2.78 13.12 0.75
CA HIS A 36 3.84 13.71 1.56
C HIS A 36 3.33 14.35 2.86
N ASP A 37 2.11 14.88 2.87
CA ASP A 37 1.59 15.63 4.02
C ASP A 37 1.16 14.68 5.14
N ASN A 38 0.51 13.57 4.75
CA ASN A 38 0.00 12.58 5.70
C ASN A 38 0.97 11.41 5.93
N GLY A 39 2.03 11.29 5.13
CA GLY A 39 2.95 10.15 5.17
C GLY A 39 2.29 8.82 4.78
N THR A 40 1.14 8.89 4.11
CA THR A 40 0.39 7.72 3.61
C THR A 40 1.04 7.21 2.34
N THR A 41 1.26 5.90 2.25
CA THR A 41 1.97 5.29 1.12
C THR A 41 1.29 4.02 0.67
N PHE A 42 1.10 3.90 -0.64
CA PHE A 42 0.72 2.67 -1.29
C PHE A 42 1.87 2.17 -2.16
N ILE A 43 2.23 0.89 -2.08
CA ILE A 43 3.27 0.27 -2.89
C ILE A 43 2.71 -1.00 -3.49
N ILE A 44 2.98 -1.21 -4.77
CA ILE A 44 2.65 -2.43 -5.48
C ILE A 44 3.84 -2.97 -6.25
N SER A 45 3.95 -4.29 -6.21
CA SER A 45 4.81 -5.09 -7.06
C SER A 45 4.11 -6.42 -7.33
N ASP A 46 3.81 -6.70 -8.60
CA ASP A 46 2.96 -7.81 -9.07
C ASP A 46 3.35 -9.16 -8.43
N ASN A 47 4.66 -9.38 -8.27
CA ASN A 47 5.25 -10.65 -7.84
C ASN A 47 5.71 -10.70 -6.37
N SER A 48 5.64 -9.61 -5.61
CA SER A 48 6.30 -9.59 -4.30
C SER A 48 5.50 -8.97 -3.18
N LEU A 49 4.82 -7.84 -3.43
CA LEU A 49 4.32 -7.03 -2.33
C LEU A 49 3.21 -6.09 -2.76
N PHE A 50 2.07 -6.16 -2.06
CA PHE A 50 1.19 -4.99 -1.94
C PHE A 50 1.34 -4.49 -0.51
N SER A 51 1.47 -3.19 -0.35
CA SER A 51 1.52 -2.57 0.97
C SER A 51 0.76 -1.25 0.99
N PHE A 52 0.06 -1.00 2.09
CA PHE A 52 -0.54 0.30 2.39
C PHE A 52 -0.12 0.72 3.79
N LYS A 53 0.37 1.94 3.94
CA LYS A 53 0.74 2.53 5.22
C LYS A 53 -0.06 3.81 5.40
N ASP A 54 -0.72 3.96 6.53
CA ASP A 54 -1.43 5.18 6.88
C ASP A 54 -0.63 6.11 7.79
N GLN A 55 -1.18 7.31 8.01
CA GLN A 55 -0.66 8.32 8.94
C GLN A 55 -0.64 7.87 10.41
N HIS A 56 -1.40 6.82 10.78
CA HIS A 56 -1.52 6.31 12.14
C HIS A 56 -0.57 5.16 12.44
N ARG A 57 0.45 4.98 11.60
CA ARG A 57 1.49 3.95 11.72
C ARG A 57 0.94 2.54 11.60
N ASN A 58 -0.22 2.38 11.01
CA ASN A 58 -0.69 1.08 10.55
C ASN A 58 -0.06 0.80 9.19
N HIS A 59 0.41 -0.43 9.02
CA HIS A 59 1.04 -0.91 7.81
C HIS A 59 0.42 -2.25 7.44
N TRP A 60 -0.38 -2.26 6.38
CA TRP A 60 -0.96 -3.46 5.81
C TRP A 60 -0.06 -3.99 4.71
N LEU A 61 0.18 -5.30 4.73
CA LEU A 61 1.03 -6.00 3.79
C LEU A 61 0.33 -7.26 3.31
N THR A 62 0.57 -7.63 2.06
CA THR A 62 0.22 -8.97 1.60
C THR A 62 0.92 -10.02 2.44
N LEU A 63 0.26 -11.16 2.63
CA LEU A 63 0.85 -12.30 3.31
C LEU A 63 2.18 -12.69 2.66
N ILE A 64 3.28 -12.52 3.41
CA ILE A 64 4.61 -13.00 3.04
C ILE A 64 4.84 -14.36 3.69
N GLN A 65 5.68 -15.19 3.08
CA GLN A 65 5.96 -16.53 3.60
C GLN A 65 6.57 -16.48 5.01
N SER A 66 7.49 -15.54 5.22
CA SER A 66 8.04 -15.25 6.53
C SER A 66 8.77 -13.92 6.56
N PHE A 67 9.04 -13.44 7.78
CA PHE A 67 9.92 -12.32 8.02
C PHE A 67 10.72 -12.50 9.32
N TYR A 68 11.84 -11.80 9.40
CA TYR A 68 12.60 -11.69 10.63
C TYR A 68 12.18 -10.44 11.40
N LEU A 69 11.89 -10.61 12.68
CA LEU A 69 11.61 -9.52 13.59
C LEU A 69 12.30 -9.77 14.93
N ASN A 70 13.06 -8.79 15.43
CA ASN A 70 13.76 -8.89 16.71
C ASN A 70 14.61 -10.18 16.85
N GLY A 71 15.27 -10.60 15.76
CA GLY A 71 16.08 -11.84 15.72
C GLY A 71 15.28 -13.15 15.71
N LYS A 72 13.95 -13.09 15.65
CA LYS A 72 13.06 -14.25 15.55
C LYS A 72 12.43 -14.32 14.16
N HIS A 73 12.24 -15.54 13.67
CA HIS A 73 11.56 -15.80 12.41
C HIS A 73 10.07 -15.98 12.66
N TYR A 74 9.23 -15.26 11.90
CA TYR A 74 7.78 -15.31 11.99
C TYR A 74 7.19 -15.75 10.67
N THR A 75 6.17 -16.59 10.75
CA THR A 75 5.30 -16.96 9.62
C THR A 75 3.95 -16.32 9.92
N PRO A 76 3.67 -15.14 9.35
CA PRO A 76 2.43 -14.44 9.65
C PRO A 76 1.22 -15.23 9.15
N LYS A 77 0.08 -15.02 9.79
CA LYS A 77 -1.22 -15.47 9.30
C LYS A 77 -2.05 -14.29 8.82
N LEU A 78 -2.99 -14.57 7.93
CA LEU A 78 -3.97 -13.59 7.50
C LEU A 78 -4.77 -13.10 8.72
N GLY A 79 -4.91 -11.77 8.85
CA GLY A 79 -5.56 -11.13 9.99
C GLY A 79 -4.70 -11.02 11.26
N GLU A 80 -3.45 -11.52 11.23
CA GLU A 80 -2.52 -11.35 12.34
C GLU A 80 -1.93 -9.94 12.36
N MET A 81 -1.76 -9.40 13.57
CA MET A 81 -1.20 -8.07 13.80
C MET A 81 0.04 -8.19 14.70
N HIS A 82 1.13 -7.54 14.28
CA HIS A 82 2.36 -7.45 15.05
C HIS A 82 2.74 -5.99 15.27
N ILE A 83 3.12 -5.65 16.49
CA ILE A 83 3.63 -4.31 16.83
C ILE A 83 5.15 -4.40 16.97
N LEU A 84 5.90 -3.59 16.21
CA LEU A 84 7.35 -3.53 16.38
C LEU A 84 7.72 -2.54 17.48
N ASN A 85 8.99 -2.61 17.93
CA ASN A 85 9.51 -1.72 18.97
C ASN A 85 9.45 -0.24 18.59
N ASP A 86 9.44 0.07 17.29
CA ASP A 86 9.25 1.44 16.83
C ASP A 86 7.81 1.93 17.04
N GLY A 87 6.82 1.04 17.20
CA GLY A 87 5.39 1.33 17.34
C GLY A 87 4.58 1.21 16.05
N ILE A 88 5.17 0.75 14.94
CA ILE A 88 4.44 0.43 13.71
C ILE A 88 3.65 -0.86 13.90
N LYS A 89 2.40 -0.85 13.46
CA LYS A 89 1.49 -2.00 13.49
C LYS A 89 1.43 -2.66 12.12
N TYR A 90 2.02 -3.83 12.01
CA TYR A 90 2.03 -4.65 10.81
C TYR A 90 0.81 -5.55 10.79
N ASN A 91 -0.02 -5.42 9.78
CA ASN A 91 -1.24 -6.20 9.56
C ASN A 91 -1.08 -6.99 8.26
N PHE A 92 -1.33 -8.29 8.30
CA PHE A 92 -1.23 -9.12 7.10
C PHE A 92 -2.62 -9.38 6.52
N THR A 93 -2.82 -8.94 5.27
CA THR A 93 -4.11 -9.10 4.58
C THR A 93 -3.97 -9.43 3.09
N THR A 94 -5.07 -9.43 2.35
CA THR A 94 -5.17 -9.74 0.93
C THR A 94 -4.76 -8.57 0.04
N LYS A 95 -4.43 -8.85 -1.23
CA LYS A 95 -4.12 -7.80 -2.23
C LYS A 95 -5.33 -6.90 -2.47
N GLU A 96 -6.52 -7.50 -2.45
CA GLU A 96 -7.82 -6.88 -2.66
C GLU A 96 -8.10 -5.83 -1.59
N GLU A 97 -7.97 -6.19 -0.31
CA GLU A 97 -8.21 -5.27 0.80
C GLU A 97 -7.21 -4.11 0.78
N ILE A 98 -5.93 -4.39 0.51
CA ILE A 98 -4.90 -3.36 0.41
C ILE A 98 -5.18 -2.37 -0.72
N LEU A 99 -5.60 -2.88 -1.88
CA LEU A 99 -5.97 -2.03 -3.01
C LEU A 99 -7.22 -1.21 -2.71
N GLU A 100 -8.21 -1.77 -2.02
CA GLU A 100 -9.44 -1.05 -1.64
C GLU A 100 -9.15 0.08 -0.65
N MET A 101 -8.29 -0.15 0.35
CA MET A 101 -7.82 0.91 1.26
C MET A 101 -7.10 2.03 0.51
N ALA A 102 -6.21 1.69 -0.43
CA ALA A 102 -5.50 2.66 -1.24
C ALA A 102 -6.45 3.49 -2.11
N ILE A 103 -7.41 2.84 -2.76
CA ILE A 103 -8.44 3.52 -3.56
C ILE A 103 -9.24 4.46 -2.67
N GLU A 104 -9.80 3.98 -1.57
CA GLU A 104 -10.65 4.81 -0.69
C GLU A 104 -9.91 6.05 -0.18
N TYR A 105 -8.63 5.91 0.14
CA TYR A 105 -7.81 7.01 0.59
C TYR A 105 -7.49 8.01 -0.54
N PHE A 106 -6.87 7.55 -1.62
CA PHE A 106 -6.35 8.44 -2.67
C PHE A 106 -7.46 9.05 -3.53
N GLU A 107 -8.62 8.40 -3.62
CA GLU A 107 -9.81 8.97 -4.25
C GLU A 107 -10.24 10.30 -3.62
N LYS A 108 -10.07 10.45 -2.30
CA LYS A 108 -10.37 11.67 -1.55
C LYS A 108 -9.32 12.78 -1.75
N HIS A 109 -8.16 12.44 -2.33
CA HIS A 109 -7.01 13.33 -2.55
C HIS A 109 -6.76 13.60 -4.04
N LYS A 110 -7.75 13.33 -4.89
CA LYS A 110 -7.70 13.71 -6.30
C LYS A 110 -7.66 15.22 -6.44
N HIS A 111 -6.98 15.66 -7.49
CA HIS A 111 -7.05 17.05 -7.89
C HIS A 111 -8.41 17.31 -8.54
N ASN A 112 -9.30 18.00 -7.83
CA ASN A 112 -10.53 18.49 -8.41
C ASN A 112 -10.20 19.71 -9.26
N ILE A 113 -10.21 19.52 -10.57
CA ILE A 113 -10.25 20.65 -11.50
C ILE A 113 -11.73 20.99 -11.66
N GLU A 114 -12.16 22.12 -11.11
CA GLU A 114 -13.43 22.75 -11.47
C GLU A 114 -13.38 23.27 -12.92
#